data_AF-A0A945E7F5-F1
#
_entry.id   AF-A0A945E7F5-F1
#
_cell.length_a   1.000
_cell.length_b   1.000
_cell.length_c   1.000
_cell.angle_alpha   90.00
_cell.angle_beta   90.00
_cell.angle_gamma   90.00
#
_symmetry.space_group_name_H-M   'P 1'
#
loop_
_entity.id
_entity.type
_entity.pdbx_description
1 polymer ?
#
loop_
_entity_poly.entity_id
_entity_poly.type
_entity_poly.pdbx_seq_one_letter_code
_entity_poly.pdbx_strand_id
1 'polypeptide(L)'
;MMISIIRKLGPGLLFAGAAIGVSHLVQSTRAGADFGFGLLWALILSNLFKYPFFLFGPKYSLATNESLLDGYYKLGKYVLLIYLFLSLITMFTIQSAVTIVTAGLAIELFGITSNITVWACIIIAIC
;
A
#
# COMPACT_ATOMS: atom_id res chain seq x y z
N MET A 1 -8.32 18.45 28.00
CA MET A 1 -9.26 17.81 27.04
C MET A 1 -8.64 17.65 25.64
N MET A 2 -8.08 18.71 25.04
CA MET A 2 -7.51 18.70 23.68
C MET A 2 -6.34 17.72 23.45
N ILE A 3 -5.46 17.55 24.44
CA ILE A 3 -4.34 16.60 24.40
C ILE A 3 -4.80 15.13 24.27
N SER A 4 -5.97 14.79 24.81
CA SER A 4 -6.52 13.42 24.73
C SER A 4 -6.96 13.07 23.30
N ILE A 5 -7.53 14.03 22.56
CA ILE A 5 -7.95 13.84 21.16
C ILE A 5 -6.74 13.65 20.26
N ILE A 6 -5.70 14.48 20.42
CA ILE A 6 -4.47 14.39 19.63
C ILE A 6 -3.76 13.06 19.86
N ARG A 7 -3.74 12.55 21.10
CA ARG A 7 -3.13 11.25 21.42
C ARG A 7 -3.86 10.07 20.77
N LYS A 8 -5.17 10.19 20.53
CA LYS A 8 -5.97 9.18 19.83
C LYS A 8 -5.76 9.17 18.31
N LEU A 9 -5.21 10.26 17.73
CA LEU A 9 -4.90 10.34 16.30
C LEU A 9 -3.61 9.60 15.91
N GLY A 10 -2.71 9.34 16.86
CA GLY A 10 -1.39 8.74 16.62
C GLY A 10 -1.44 7.44 15.79
N PRO A 11 -2.24 6.42 16.19
CA PRO A 11 -2.36 5.18 15.41
C PRO A 11 -2.91 5.39 14.01
N GLY A 12 -3.86 6.32 13.83
CA GLY A 12 -4.45 6.64 12.53
C GLY A 12 -3.46 7.35 11.60
N LEU A 13 -2.64 8.25 12.12
CA LEU A 13 -1.58 8.93 11.37
C LEU A 13 -0.46 7.95 10.95
N LEU A 14 -0.06 7.05 11.86
CA LEU A 14 0.89 5.97 11.53
C LEU A 14 0.36 5.06 10.42
N PHE A 15 -0.91 4.67 10.52
CA PHE A 15 -1.56 3.86 9.50
C PHE A 15 -1.66 4.58 8.15
N ALA A 16 -2.01 5.87 8.14
CA ALA A 16 -2.04 6.68 6.93
C ALA A 16 -0.65 6.81 6.29
N GLY A 17 0.39 7.06 7.10
CA GLY A 17 1.78 7.14 6.62
C GLY A 17 2.26 5.82 6.01
N ALA A 18 1.96 4.70 6.66
CA ALA A 18 2.31 3.36 6.14
C ALA A 18 1.54 2.99 4.86
N ALA A 19 0.36 3.57 4.64
CA ALA A 19 -0.46 3.32 3.46
C ALA A 19 -0.03 4.13 2.22
N ILE A 20 0.82 5.15 2.38
CA ILE A 20 1.31 5.97 1.27
C ILE A 20 2.56 5.32 0.67
N GLY A 21 2.46 4.86 -0.57
CA GLY A 21 3.57 4.22 -1.29
C GLY A 21 3.71 4.70 -2.74
N VAL A 22 4.45 3.91 -3.52
CA VAL A 22 4.79 4.17 -4.93
C VAL A 22 3.57 4.46 -5.81
N SER A 23 2.44 3.79 -5.55
CA SER A 23 1.18 4.00 -6.26
C SER A 23 0.63 5.43 -6.10
N HIS A 24 0.87 6.07 -4.97
CA HIS A 24 0.44 7.45 -4.74
C HIS A 24 1.46 8.46 -5.28
N LEU A 25 2.76 8.18 -5.19
CA LEU A 25 3.80 9.10 -5.63
C LEU A 25 4.01 9.11 -7.15
N VAL A 26 3.89 7.96 -7.81
CA VAL A 26 4.20 7.82 -9.25
C VAL A 26 2.95 7.58 -10.08
N GLN A 27 2.07 6.66 -9.68
CA GLN A 27 0.89 6.36 -10.50
C GLN A 27 -0.17 7.46 -10.42
N SER A 28 -0.37 8.08 -9.25
CA SER A 28 -1.36 9.18 -9.12
C SER A 28 -0.88 10.47 -9.80
N THR A 29 0.43 10.76 -9.75
CA THR A 29 1.02 11.90 -10.47
C THR A 29 0.98 11.69 -11.98
N ARG A 30 1.33 10.48 -12.44
CA ARG A 30 1.16 10.09 -13.84
C ARG A 30 -0.29 10.20 -14.31
N ALA A 31 -1.24 9.69 -13.53
CA ALA A 31 -2.67 9.80 -13.86
C ALA A 31 -3.13 11.26 -13.95
N GLY A 32 -2.61 12.15 -13.08
CA GLY A 32 -2.84 13.59 -13.17
C GLY A 32 -2.19 14.24 -14.40
N ALA A 33 -1.01 13.79 -14.81
CA ALA A 33 -0.34 14.28 -16.03
C ALA A 33 -1.07 13.82 -17.30
N ASP A 34 -1.50 12.56 -17.35
CA ASP A 34 -2.12 11.95 -18.52
C ASP A 34 -3.60 12.37 -18.70
N PHE A 35 -4.33 12.56 -17.59
CA PHE A 35 -5.79 12.80 -17.61
C PHE A 35 -6.23 14.12 -16.96
N GLY A 36 -5.31 14.94 -16.44
CA GLY A 36 -5.64 16.14 -15.69
C GLY A 36 -6.57 15.84 -14.51
N PHE A 37 -7.67 16.59 -14.42
CA PHE A 37 -8.73 16.36 -13.42
C PHE A 37 -9.79 15.34 -13.86
N GLY A 38 -9.65 14.70 -15.03
CA GLY A 38 -10.64 13.78 -15.58
C GLY A 38 -10.91 12.54 -14.70
N LEU A 39 -9.95 12.15 -13.86
CA LEU A 39 -10.06 11.00 -12.94
C LEU A 39 -10.43 11.37 -11.50
N LEU A 40 -10.81 12.63 -11.23
CA LEU A 40 -11.15 13.08 -9.88
C LEU A 40 -12.34 12.30 -9.28
N TRP A 41 -13.31 11.93 -10.13
CA TRP A 41 -14.46 11.11 -9.71
C TRP A 41 -14.02 9.71 -9.27
N ALA A 42 -13.05 9.09 -9.95
CA ALA A 42 -12.53 7.78 -9.61
C ALA A 42 -11.76 7.82 -8.28
N LEU A 43 -11.09 8.93 -7.99
CA LEU A 43 -10.44 9.17 -6.69
C LEU A 43 -11.48 9.24 -5.55
N ILE A 44 -12.57 9.98 -5.73
CA ILE A 44 -13.66 10.05 -4.73
C ILE A 44 -14.27 8.66 -4.51
N LEU A 45 -14.57 7.96 -5.60
CA LEU A 45 -15.17 6.63 -5.55
C LEU A 45 -14.25 5.60 -4.86
N SER A 46 -12.95 5.64 -5.16
CA SER A 46 -11.95 4.79 -4.51
C SER A 46 -11.88 5.03 -3.00
N ASN A 47 -11.92 6.29 -2.56
CA ASN A 47 -11.96 6.61 -1.13
C ASN A 47 -13.24 6.10 -0.46
N LEU A 48 -14.39 6.23 -1.13
CA LEU A 48 -15.67 5.72 -0.62
C LEU A 48 -15.63 4.21 -0.37
N PHE A 49 -15.08 3.44 -1.32
CA PHE A 49 -14.98 1.99 -1.18
C PHE A 49 -13.89 1.55 -0.19
N LYS A 50 -12.76 2.26 -0.09
CA LYS A 50 -11.67 1.88 0.83
C LYS A 50 -12.02 2.15 2.29
N TYR A 51 -12.77 3.21 2.56
CA TYR A 51 -13.13 3.64 3.92
C TYR A 51 -13.70 2.52 4.82
N PRO A 52 -14.72 1.74 4.42
CA PRO A 52 -15.25 0.68 5.27
C PRO A 52 -14.18 -0.35 5.64
N PHE A 53 -13.34 -0.79 4.71
CA PHE A 53 -12.28 -1.77 5.01
C PHE A 53 -11.26 -1.23 6.04
N PHE A 54 -10.88 0.03 5.91
CA PHE A 54 -9.99 0.69 6.88
C PHE A 54 -10.65 0.95 8.23
N LEU A 55 -11.97 1.09 8.28
CA LEU A 55 -12.70 1.27 9.53
C LEU A 55 -12.91 -0.06 10.26
N PHE A 56 -13.31 -1.11 9.55
CA PHE A 56 -13.67 -2.39 10.15
C PHE A 56 -12.45 -3.21 10.58
N GLY A 57 -11.30 -3.10 9.88
CA GLY A 57 -10.08 -3.82 10.25
C GLY A 57 -9.62 -3.55 11.69
N PRO A 58 -9.28 -2.28 12.03
CA PRO A 58 -8.89 -1.90 13.38
C PRO A 58 -10.01 -2.10 14.41
N LYS A 59 -11.27 -1.85 14.04
CA LYS A 59 -12.41 -2.08 14.94
C LYS A 59 -12.56 -3.54 15.32
N TYR A 60 -12.35 -4.47 14.37
CA TYR A 60 -12.38 -5.90 14.64
C TYR A 60 -11.32 -6.25 15.69
N SER A 61 -10.05 -5.92 15.43
CA SER A 61 -8.97 -6.25 16.37
C SER A 61 -9.12 -5.59 17.73
N LEU A 62 -9.67 -4.37 17.81
CA LEU A 62 -9.98 -3.71 19.07
C LEU A 62 -11.12 -4.38 19.86
N ALA A 63 -12.14 -4.91 19.16
CA ALA A 63 -13.30 -5.51 19.79
C ALA A 63 -13.06 -6.98 20.21
N THR A 64 -12.27 -7.72 19.43
CA THR A 64 -12.04 -9.16 19.66
C THR A 64 -10.71 -9.47 20.33
N ASN A 65 -9.77 -8.52 20.39
CA ASN A 65 -8.36 -8.74 20.78
C ASN A 65 -7.65 -9.81 19.93
N GLU A 66 -8.13 -10.03 18.69
CA GLU A 66 -7.56 -11.00 17.75
C GLU A 66 -7.05 -10.30 16.49
N SER A 67 -6.08 -10.93 15.81
CA SER A 67 -5.66 -10.45 14.49
C SER A 67 -6.74 -10.71 13.45
N LEU A 68 -6.68 -10.00 12.31
CA LEU A 68 -7.57 -10.27 11.19
C LEU A 68 -7.39 -11.70 10.65
N LEU A 69 -6.17 -12.24 10.69
CA LEU A 69 -5.88 -13.61 10.28
C LEU A 69 -6.55 -14.63 11.19
N ASP A 70 -6.57 -14.39 12.50
CA ASP A 70 -7.30 -15.24 13.45
C ASP A 70 -8.81 -15.21 13.17
N GLY A 71 -9.34 -14.04 12.82
CA GLY A 71 -10.73 -13.88 12.37
C GLY A 71 -11.04 -14.68 11.10
N TYR A 72 -10.16 -14.61 10.09
CA TYR A 72 -10.30 -15.43 8.88
C TYR A 72 -10.15 -16.93 9.16
N TYR A 73 -9.31 -17.32 10.12
CA TYR A 73 -9.18 -18.72 10.52
C TYR A 73 -10.48 -19.27 11.12
N LYS A 74 -11.22 -18.46 11.90
CA LYS A 74 -12.54 -18.82 12.43
C LYS A 74 -13.61 -19.02 11.35
N LEU A 75 -13.53 -18.28 10.25
CA LEU A 75 -14.40 -18.45 9.08
C LEU A 75 -14.09 -19.76 8.32
N GLY A 76 -12.85 -20.23 8.40
CA GLY A 76 -12.45 -21.54 7.92
C GLY A 76 -11.05 -21.57 7.31
N LYS A 77 -10.36 -22.70 7.43
CA LYS A 77 -8.99 -22.90 6.92
C LYS A 77 -8.86 -22.62 5.41
N TYR A 78 -9.91 -22.86 4.64
CA TYR A 78 -9.92 -22.61 3.20
C TYR A 78 -9.79 -21.11 2.86
N VAL A 79 -10.34 -20.22 3.69
CA VAL A 79 -10.22 -18.77 3.51
C VAL A 79 -8.76 -18.33 3.67
N LEU A 80 -8.06 -18.89 4.64
CA LEU A 80 -6.62 -18.65 4.83
C LEU A 80 -5.81 -19.17 3.64
N LEU A 81 -6.18 -20.33 3.08
CA LEU A 81 -5.50 -20.90 1.92
C LEU A 81 -5.69 -20.01 0.67
N ILE A 82 -6.90 -19.50 0.43
CA ILE A 82 -7.15 -18.52 -0.63
C ILE A 82 -6.32 -17.25 -0.40
N TYR A 83 -6.32 -16.72 0.82
CA TYR A 83 -5.55 -15.54 1.17
C TYR A 83 -4.05 -15.73 0.93
N LEU A 84 -3.51 -16.89 1.29
CA LEU A 84 -2.12 -17.25 1.05
C LEU A 84 -1.82 -17.28 -0.45
N PHE A 85 -2.67 -17.94 -1.24
CA PHE A 85 -2.48 -18.03 -2.68
C PHE A 85 -2.56 -16.66 -3.37
N LEU A 86 -3.52 -15.83 -2.97
CA LEU A 86 -3.65 -14.46 -3.45
C LEU A 86 -2.42 -13.62 -3.07
N SER A 87 -1.92 -13.75 -1.83
CA SER A 87 -0.71 -13.08 -1.37
C SER A 87 0.52 -13.50 -2.19
N LEU A 88 0.68 -14.79 -2.49
CA LEU A 88 1.80 -15.28 -3.29
C LEU A 88 1.80 -14.70 -4.70
N ILE A 89 0.64 -14.65 -5.36
CA ILE A 89 0.52 -14.09 -6.71
C ILE A 89 0.79 -12.58 -6.70
N THR A 90 0.19 -11.86 -5.75
CA THR A 90 0.30 -10.40 -5.67
C THR A 90 1.70 -9.94 -5.28
N MET A 91 2.43 -10.72 -4.48
CA MET A 91 3.81 -10.40 -4.07
C MET A 91 4.73 -10.14 -5.25
N PHE A 92 4.71 -10.99 -6.29
CA PHE A 92 5.57 -10.80 -7.47
C PHE A 92 5.25 -9.51 -8.22
N THR A 93 3.96 -9.18 -8.32
CA THR A 93 3.49 -7.98 -9.02
C THR A 93 3.90 -6.72 -8.24
N ILE A 94 3.69 -6.72 -6.93
CA ILE A 94 4.08 -5.61 -6.05
C ILE A 94 5.60 -5.42 -6.07
N GLN A 95 6.37 -6.50 -5.95
CA GLN A 95 7.82 -6.44 -5.96
C GLN A 95 8.34 -5.87 -7.28
N SER A 96 7.86 -6.38 -8.42
CA SER A 96 8.25 -5.87 -9.74
C SER A 96 7.94 -4.37 -9.89
N ALA A 97 6.74 -3.94 -9.50
CA ALA A 97 6.34 -2.54 -9.59
C ALA A 97 7.21 -1.62 -8.71
N VAL A 98 7.47 -2.02 -7.47
CA VAL A 98 8.28 -1.22 -6.53
C VAL A 98 9.74 -1.14 -7.02
N THR A 99 10.33 -2.26 -7.46
CA THR A 99 11.71 -2.28 -7.95
C THR A 99 11.90 -1.40 -9.19
N ILE A 100 11.02 -1.50 -10.19
CA ILE A 100 11.16 -0.72 -11.44
C ILE A 100 11.04 0.78 -11.16
N VAL A 101 10.06 1.19 -10.33
CA VAL A 101 9.88 2.60 -10.03
C VAL A 101 11.03 3.15 -9.19
N THR A 102 11.53 2.36 -8.24
CA THR A 102 12.69 2.75 -7.42
C THR A 102 13.95 2.85 -8.27
N ALA A 103 14.16 1.91 -9.20
CA ALA A 103 15.25 1.98 -10.17
C ALA A 103 15.14 3.22 -11.07
N GLY A 104 13.94 3.56 -11.54
CA GLY A 104 13.70 4.77 -12.32
C GLY A 104 14.05 6.05 -11.54
N LEU A 105 13.62 6.14 -10.28
CA LEU A 105 13.99 7.26 -9.40
C LEU A 105 15.51 7.31 -9.14
N ALA A 106 16.16 6.16 -8.96
CA ALA A 106 17.61 6.09 -8.73
C ALA A 106 18.42 6.55 -9.95
N ILE A 107 17.95 6.27 -11.17
CA ILE A 107 18.57 6.78 -12.41
C ILE A 107 18.56 8.31 -12.41
N GLU A 108 17.40 8.91 -12.16
CA GLU A 108 17.24 10.38 -12.16
C GLU A 108 18.02 11.06 -11.03
N LEU A 109 18.10 10.44 -9.85
CA LEU A 109 18.77 11.02 -8.68
C LEU A 109 20.29 10.89 -8.72
N PHE A 110 20.82 9.74 -9.14
CA PHE A 110 22.26 9.46 -9.05
C PHE A 110 22.99 9.59 -10.40
N GLY A 111 22.33 9.39 -11.53
CA GLY A 111 22.92 9.54 -12.86
C GLY A 111 24.11 8.62 -13.19
N ILE A 112 24.42 7.62 -12.33
CA ILE A 112 25.60 6.75 -12.46
C ILE A 112 25.47 5.78 -13.64
N THR A 113 24.26 5.26 -13.88
CA THR A 113 23.97 4.37 -15.00
C THR A 113 22.53 4.56 -15.44
N SER A 114 22.31 4.62 -16.76
CA SER A 114 20.97 4.74 -17.36
C SER A 114 20.28 3.39 -17.56
N ASN A 115 20.93 2.29 -17.17
CA ASN A 115 20.38 0.96 -17.36
C ASN A 115 19.49 0.55 -16.17
N ILE A 116 18.19 0.49 -16.41
CA ILE A 116 17.17 0.10 -15.42
C ILE A 116 17.43 -1.28 -14.81
N THR A 117 17.96 -2.22 -15.60
CA THR A 117 18.19 -3.59 -15.17
C THR A 117 19.31 -3.66 -14.13
N VAL A 118 20.36 -2.85 -14.30
CA VAL A 118 21.49 -2.81 -13.35
C VAL A 118 21.02 -2.27 -11.99
N TRP A 119 20.25 -1.18 -11.99
CA TRP A 119 19.66 -0.65 -10.76
C TRP A 119 18.68 -1.63 -10.12
N ALA A 120 17.84 -2.30 -10.90
CA ALA A 120 16.91 -3.29 -10.37
C ALA A 120 17.65 -4.45 -9.68
N CYS A 121 18.72 -4.97 -10.28
CA CYS A 121 19.55 -6.01 -9.66
C CYS A 121 20.23 -5.52 -8.38
N ILE A 122 20.75 -4.29 -8.37
CA ILE A 122 21.36 -3.69 -7.17
C ILE A 122 20.34 -3.56 -6.04
N ILE A 123 19.14 -3.05 -6.34
CA ILE A 123 18.07 -2.86 -5.35
C ILE A 123 17.63 -4.21 -4.78
N ILE A 124 17.41 -5.23 -5.61
CA ILE A 124 17.03 -6.58 -5.15
C ILE A 124 18.16 -7.25 -4.35
N ALA A 125 19.43 -6.97 -4.65
CA ALA A 125 20.54 -7.54 -3.91
C ALA A 125 20.73 -6.90 -2.52
N ILE A 126 20.34 -5.63 -2.36
CA ILE A 126 20.52 -4.87 -1.12
C ILE A 126 19.29 -4.97 -0.19
N CYS A 127 18.09 -5.08 -0.76
CA CYS A 127 16.80 -5.07 -0.05
C CYS A 127 16.04 -6.39 -0.20
#